data_AF-A0A7J6VNE3-F1
#
_entry.id   AF-A0A7J6VNE3-F1
#
_cell.length_a   1.000
_cell.length_b   1.000
_cell.length_c   1.000
_cell.angle_alpha   90.00
_cell.angle_beta   90.00
_cell.angle_gamma   90.00
#
_symmetry.space_group_name_H-M   'P 1'
#
loop_
_entity.id
_entity.type
_entity.pdbx_description
1 polymer ?
#
loop_
_entity_poly.entity_id
_entity_poly.type
_entity_poly.pdbx_seq_one_letter_code
_entity_poly.pdbx_strand_id
1 'polypeptide(L)'
;MAKEIKEFGEWVLKLGEGKLPTTSVDEYDEQSWIKIPEDLLIENSGDSVNQIIEAIYPNVSTRFGEPNYLKDRCILTPTNDCVDAVNKEVLSRIPTSSRIYASADTISPVSESTIEQDLNYSMEYLNNLEVSGLPNHLLELKVGTLTNEG
;
A
#
# COMPACT_ATOMS: atom_id res chain seq x y z
N MET A 1 14.69 -16.76 -9.49
CA MET A 1 13.48 -16.29 -10.20
C MET A 1 12.66 -17.42 -10.85
N ALA A 2 13.07 -18.04 -11.99
CA ALA A 2 12.22 -19.04 -12.66
C ALA A 2 11.92 -20.31 -11.81
N LYS A 3 12.87 -20.72 -10.97
CA LYS A 3 12.70 -21.87 -10.06
C LYS A 3 11.77 -21.52 -8.88
N GLU A 4 11.98 -20.39 -8.24
CA GLU A 4 11.16 -19.91 -7.10
C GLU A 4 9.70 -19.67 -7.51
N ILE A 5 9.45 -19.05 -8.67
CA ILE A 5 8.09 -18.84 -9.20
C ILE A 5 7.39 -20.18 -9.44
N LYS A 6 8.14 -21.17 -9.95
CA LYS A 6 7.63 -22.52 -10.17
C LYS A 6 7.30 -23.22 -8.85
N GLU A 7 8.19 -23.15 -7.86
CA GLU A 7 7.99 -23.72 -6.52
C GLU A 7 6.80 -23.09 -5.81
N PHE A 8 6.66 -21.76 -5.86
CA PHE A 8 5.51 -21.04 -5.35
C PHE A 8 4.22 -21.44 -6.06
N GLY A 9 4.24 -21.52 -7.41
CA GLY A 9 3.09 -21.95 -8.20
C GLY A 9 2.65 -23.38 -7.88
N GLU A 10 3.60 -24.30 -7.71
CA GLU A 10 3.31 -25.67 -7.26
C GLU A 10 2.72 -25.72 -5.85
N TRP A 11 3.19 -24.85 -4.95
CA TRP A 11 2.65 -24.74 -3.59
C TRP A 11 1.21 -24.20 -3.59
N VAL A 12 0.94 -23.11 -4.33
CA VAL A 12 -0.41 -22.54 -4.47
C VAL A 12 -1.37 -23.54 -5.12
N LEU A 13 -0.90 -24.32 -6.11
CA LEU A 13 -1.72 -25.36 -6.73
C LEU A 13 -2.10 -26.45 -5.71
N LYS A 14 -1.14 -26.95 -4.94
CA LYS A 14 -1.41 -27.94 -3.88
C LYS A 14 -2.36 -27.41 -2.81
N LEU A 15 -2.26 -26.11 -2.49
CA LEU A 15 -3.20 -25.44 -1.59
C LEU A 15 -4.63 -25.48 -2.15
N GLY A 16 -4.82 -25.09 -3.41
CA GLY A 16 -6.14 -25.10 -4.06
C GLY A 16 -6.73 -26.49 -4.26
N GLU A 17 -5.88 -27.52 -4.43
CA GLU A 17 -6.30 -28.91 -4.53
C GLU A 17 -6.53 -29.58 -3.16
N GLY A 18 -6.22 -28.92 -2.04
CA GLY A 18 -6.32 -29.50 -0.69
C GLY A 18 -5.32 -30.64 -0.45
N LYS A 19 -4.19 -30.66 -1.17
CA LYS A 19 -3.15 -31.70 -1.07
C LYS A 19 -1.98 -31.33 -0.16
N LEU A 20 -2.02 -30.15 0.46
CA LEU A 20 -1.00 -29.75 1.42
C LEU A 20 -1.14 -30.58 2.71
N PRO A 21 -0.02 -30.93 3.36
CA PRO A 21 -0.06 -31.60 4.65
C PRO A 21 -0.74 -30.68 5.66
N THR A 22 -1.78 -31.19 6.31
CA THR A 22 -2.48 -30.49 7.39
C THR A 22 -1.95 -30.92 8.75
N THR A 23 -1.94 -29.99 9.68
CA THR A 23 -1.62 -30.20 11.09
C THR A 23 -2.82 -29.83 11.95
N SER A 24 -2.90 -30.38 13.15
CA SER A 24 -3.73 -29.80 14.21
C SER A 24 -2.87 -28.84 15.03
N VAL A 25 -3.50 -27.80 15.59
CA VAL A 25 -2.84 -26.89 16.54
C VAL A 25 -2.84 -27.51 17.94
N ASP A 26 -3.92 -28.22 18.29
CA ASP A 26 -4.08 -28.97 19.53
C ASP A 26 -4.44 -30.44 19.28
N GLU A 27 -4.31 -31.29 20.29
CA GLU A 27 -4.61 -32.74 20.22
C GLU A 27 -6.10 -33.05 19.99
N TYR A 28 -6.97 -32.07 20.24
CA TYR A 28 -8.43 -32.21 20.14
C TYR A 28 -9.01 -31.62 18.85
N ASP A 29 -8.18 -31.00 18.01
CA ASP A 29 -8.61 -30.30 16.80
C ASP A 29 -8.47 -31.19 15.55
N GLU A 30 -9.40 -31.01 14.61
CA GLU A 30 -9.29 -31.63 13.29
C GLU A 30 -8.10 -31.03 12.52
N GLN A 31 -7.36 -31.89 11.80
CA GLN A 31 -6.20 -31.49 11.00
C GLN A 31 -6.63 -30.61 9.82
N SER A 32 -6.73 -29.32 10.08
CA SER A 32 -7.23 -28.29 9.15
C SER A 32 -6.23 -27.15 8.93
N TRP A 33 -5.15 -27.11 9.68
CA TRP A 33 -4.15 -26.04 9.59
C TRP A 33 -3.08 -26.39 8.57
N ILE A 34 -2.65 -25.41 7.79
CA ILE A 34 -1.54 -25.53 6.84
C ILE A 34 -0.32 -24.79 7.37
N LYS A 35 0.88 -25.32 7.12
CA LYS A 35 2.12 -24.58 7.40
C LYS A 35 2.42 -23.66 6.21
N ILE A 36 2.48 -22.34 6.47
CA ILE A 36 2.96 -21.37 5.49
C ILE A 36 4.49 -21.49 5.40
N PRO A 37 5.07 -21.53 4.18
CA PRO A 37 6.51 -21.51 3.96
C PRO A 37 7.20 -20.32 4.65
N GLU A 38 8.36 -20.56 5.26
CA GLU A 38 9.08 -19.57 6.07
C GLU A 38 9.58 -18.38 5.23
N ASP A 39 9.85 -18.60 3.94
CA ASP A 39 10.22 -17.56 2.96
C ASP A 39 9.08 -16.59 2.63
N LEU A 40 7.83 -16.94 2.98
CA LEU A 40 6.65 -16.08 2.82
C LEU A 40 6.26 -15.37 4.11
N LEU A 41 6.97 -15.63 5.21
CA LEU A 41 6.67 -15.06 6.52
C LEU A 41 7.60 -13.88 6.83
N ILE A 42 7.00 -12.84 7.39
CA ILE A 42 7.73 -11.74 8.02
C ILE A 42 7.57 -11.93 9.53
N GLU A 43 8.67 -12.10 10.24
CA GLU A 43 8.64 -12.26 11.70
C GLU A 43 8.11 -10.99 12.36
N ASN A 44 7.03 -11.11 13.14
CA ASN A 44 6.46 -9.97 13.86
C ASN A 44 7.24 -9.71 15.16
N SER A 45 7.93 -8.58 15.24
CA SER A 45 8.68 -8.13 16.42
C SER A 45 8.07 -6.89 17.08
N GLY A 46 6.80 -6.58 16.75
CA GLY A 46 6.02 -5.50 17.33
C GLY A 46 5.47 -4.53 16.29
N ASP A 47 6.35 -3.87 15.53
CA ASP A 47 5.96 -2.86 14.55
C ASP A 47 5.81 -3.46 13.15
N SER A 48 4.63 -4.03 12.89
CA SER A 48 4.34 -4.76 11.65
C SER A 48 4.51 -3.90 10.39
N VAL A 49 4.12 -2.62 10.43
CA VAL A 49 4.25 -1.72 9.27
C VAL A 49 5.71 -1.47 8.95
N ASN A 50 6.50 -1.14 9.97
CA ASN A 50 7.92 -0.86 9.78
C ASN A 50 8.70 -2.09 9.31
N GLN A 51 8.30 -3.28 9.73
CA GLN A 51 8.88 -4.53 9.29
C GLN A 51 8.54 -4.88 7.83
N ILE A 52 7.29 -4.68 7.42
CA ILE A 52 6.90 -4.85 6.01
C ILE A 52 7.72 -3.90 5.13
N ILE A 53 7.86 -2.64 5.56
CA ILE A 53 8.65 -1.66 4.82
C ILE A 53 10.13 -2.08 4.75
N GLU A 54 10.72 -2.56 5.84
CA GLU A 54 12.12 -2.99 5.82
C GLU A 54 12.34 -4.28 5.00
N ALA A 55 11.37 -5.20 5.02
CA ALA A 55 11.42 -6.43 4.23
C ALA A 55 11.34 -6.15 2.72
N ILE A 56 10.47 -5.23 2.30
CA ILE A 56 10.29 -4.90 0.87
C ILE A 56 11.29 -3.83 0.40
N TYR A 57 11.49 -2.77 1.18
CA TYR A 57 12.35 -1.62 0.89
C TYR A 57 13.54 -1.48 1.88
N PRO A 58 14.49 -2.42 1.86
CA PRO A 58 15.65 -2.36 2.74
C PRO A 58 16.55 -1.17 2.43
N ASN A 59 16.86 -0.35 3.45
CA ASN A 59 17.69 0.86 3.33
C ASN A 59 17.14 1.93 2.36
N VAL A 60 15.81 2.11 2.32
CA VAL A 60 15.15 3.11 1.45
C VAL A 60 15.75 4.52 1.56
N SER A 61 16.21 4.93 2.74
CA SER A 61 16.83 6.24 2.99
C SER A 61 18.10 6.51 2.16
N THR A 62 18.77 5.46 1.70
CA THR A 62 20.01 5.57 0.89
C THR A 62 19.80 5.20 -0.57
N ARG A 63 18.85 4.30 -0.85
CA ARG A 63 18.65 3.72 -2.19
C ARG A 63 17.50 4.32 -2.98
N PHE A 64 16.74 5.25 -2.40
CA PHE A 64 15.60 5.90 -3.06
C PHE A 64 15.94 6.54 -4.42
N GLY A 65 17.19 6.97 -4.63
CA GLY A 65 17.66 7.55 -5.89
C GLY A 65 17.94 6.52 -6.99
N GLU A 66 17.90 5.20 -6.71
CA GLU A 66 18.16 4.15 -7.67
C GLU A 66 16.87 3.78 -8.44
N PRO A 67 16.78 4.00 -9.77
CA PRO A 67 15.54 3.78 -10.51
C PRO A 67 15.02 2.34 -10.46
N ASN A 68 15.91 1.35 -10.47
CA ASN A 68 15.53 -0.07 -10.42
C ASN A 68 15.13 -0.51 -9.02
N TYR A 69 15.62 0.17 -7.97
CA TYR A 69 15.29 -0.16 -6.61
C TYR A 69 13.80 0.02 -6.34
N LEU A 70 13.24 1.17 -6.71
CA LEU A 70 11.81 1.44 -6.50
C LEU A 70 10.89 0.71 -7.49
N LYS A 71 11.34 0.43 -8.72
CA LYS A 71 10.51 -0.20 -9.76
C LYS A 71 10.17 -1.66 -9.51
N ASP A 72 11.10 -2.42 -8.92
CA ASP A 72 10.92 -3.87 -8.75
C ASP A 72 10.15 -4.23 -7.46
N ARG A 73 9.62 -3.23 -6.74
CA ARG A 73 9.06 -3.38 -5.39
C ARG A 73 7.70 -2.71 -5.32
N CYS A 74 6.76 -3.37 -4.63
CA CYS A 74 5.42 -2.85 -4.40
C CYS A 74 4.88 -3.43 -3.09
N ILE A 75 4.15 -2.61 -2.33
CA ILE A 75 3.34 -3.05 -1.19
C ILE A 75 1.89 -2.83 -1.61
N LEU A 76 1.10 -3.91 -1.62
CA LEU A 76 -0.32 -3.87 -1.93
C LEU A 76 -1.11 -3.98 -0.62
N THR A 77 -2.05 -3.05 -0.41
CA THR A 77 -2.94 -3.06 0.76
C THR A 77 -4.40 -3.16 0.30
N PRO A 78 -5.30 -3.69 1.14
CA PRO A 78 -6.70 -3.84 0.78
C PRO A 78 -7.50 -2.53 0.80
N THR A 79 -7.06 -1.53 1.56
CA THR A 79 -7.74 -0.23 1.73
C THR A 79 -6.79 0.94 1.47
N ASN A 80 -7.36 2.07 1.05
CA ASN A 80 -6.63 3.33 0.81
C ASN A 80 -6.02 3.89 2.10
N ASP A 81 -6.73 3.84 3.23
CA ASP A 81 -6.18 4.26 4.53
C ASP A 81 -4.88 3.53 4.89
N CYS A 82 -4.80 2.24 4.58
CA CYS A 82 -3.58 1.46 4.76
C CYS A 82 -2.49 1.88 3.75
N VAL A 83 -2.85 2.20 2.50
CA VAL A 83 -1.92 2.76 1.51
C VAL A 83 -1.30 4.04 2.06
N ASP A 84 -2.13 4.96 2.56
CA ASP A 84 -1.70 6.27 3.04
C ASP A 84 -0.77 6.14 4.25
N ALA A 85 -1.10 5.26 5.20
CA ALA A 85 -0.24 5.00 6.36
C ALA A 85 1.14 4.46 5.94
N VAL A 86 1.18 3.48 5.03
CA VAL A 86 2.44 2.89 4.54
C VAL A 86 3.23 3.91 3.72
N ASN A 87 2.58 4.63 2.79
CA ASN A 87 3.23 5.64 1.96
C ASN A 87 3.84 6.75 2.80
N LYS A 88 3.13 7.24 3.81
CA LYS A 88 3.63 8.25 4.74
C LYS A 88 4.87 7.76 5.49
N GLU A 89 4.86 6.52 5.95
CA GLU A 89 6.01 5.93 6.64
C GLU A 89 7.21 5.74 5.71
N VAL A 90 7.01 5.26 4.48
CA VAL A 90 8.09 5.17 3.47
C VAL A 90 8.66 6.56 3.15
N LEU A 91 7.78 7.55 2.94
CA LEU A 91 8.19 8.94 2.69
C LEU A 91 8.96 9.53 3.87
N SER A 92 8.58 9.22 5.12
CA SER A 92 9.25 9.73 6.33
C SER A 92 10.74 9.37 6.34
N ARG A 93 11.09 8.17 5.85
CA ARG A 93 12.46 7.62 5.82
C ARG A 93 13.35 8.24 4.75
N ILE A 94 12.79 8.94 3.77
CA ILE A 94 13.58 9.58 2.70
C ILE A 94 14.15 10.92 3.22
N PRO A 95 15.48 11.11 3.24
CA PRO A 95 16.14 12.26 3.88
C PRO A 95 16.10 13.54 3.02
N THR A 96 15.07 13.73 2.20
CA THR A 96 14.87 14.92 1.38
C THR A 96 13.75 15.79 1.93
N SER A 97 13.79 17.09 1.65
CA SER A 97 12.70 18.01 1.97
C SER A 97 11.39 17.55 1.33
N SER A 98 10.32 17.44 2.13
CA SER A 98 8.98 17.26 1.59
C SER A 98 8.39 18.59 1.14
N ARG A 99 7.48 18.52 0.19
CA ARG A 99 6.68 19.62 -0.30
C ARG A 99 5.23 19.17 -0.39
N ILE A 100 4.35 19.96 0.21
CA ILE A 100 2.91 19.71 0.20
C ILE A 100 2.31 20.52 -0.94
N TYR A 101 1.50 19.86 -1.76
CA TYR A 101 0.70 20.47 -2.81
C TYR A 101 -0.77 20.35 -2.41
N ALA A 102 -1.48 21.47 -2.40
CA ALA A 102 -2.92 21.51 -2.16
C ALA A 102 -3.65 21.41 -3.51
N SER A 103 -4.73 20.63 -3.58
CA SER A 103 -5.61 20.61 -4.75
C SER A 103 -6.30 21.97 -4.90
N ALA A 104 -6.69 22.27 -6.14
CA ALA A 104 -7.41 23.49 -6.51
C ALA A 104 -8.76 23.10 -7.10
N ASP A 105 -9.56 22.39 -6.30
CA ASP A 105 -10.85 21.85 -6.74
C ASP A 105 -11.89 22.95 -6.88
N THR A 106 -12.69 22.88 -7.93
CA THR A 106 -13.78 23.83 -8.18
C THR A 106 -14.92 23.10 -8.87
N ILE A 107 -16.15 23.46 -8.53
CA ILE A 107 -17.35 22.88 -9.12
C ILE A 107 -17.56 23.47 -10.51
N SER A 108 -17.90 22.63 -11.48
CA SER A 108 -18.26 23.11 -12.81
C SER A 108 -19.59 23.87 -12.74
N PRO A 109 -19.71 25.06 -13.35
CA PRO A 109 -20.96 25.82 -13.37
C PRO A 109 -21.98 25.16 -14.31
N VAL A 110 -22.66 24.12 -13.84
CA VAL A 110 -23.73 23.44 -14.58
C VAL A 110 -25.08 23.99 -14.15
N SER A 111 -25.61 24.96 -14.91
CA SER A 111 -26.99 25.50 -14.99
C SER A 111 -27.82 25.84 -13.74
N GLU A 112 -27.47 25.37 -12.54
CA GLU A 112 -28.11 25.76 -11.28
C GLU A 112 -27.53 27.09 -10.78
N SER A 113 -28.30 27.78 -9.95
CA SER A 113 -27.87 29.06 -9.40
C SER A 113 -26.57 28.88 -8.60
N THR A 114 -25.57 29.72 -8.84
CA THR A 114 -24.24 29.65 -8.16
C THR A 114 -24.36 29.59 -6.63
N ILE A 115 -25.44 30.16 -6.08
CA ILE A 115 -25.74 30.20 -4.66
C ILE A 115 -26.10 28.81 -4.10
N GLU A 116 -26.87 28.00 -4.83
CA GLU A 116 -27.24 26.64 -4.40
C GLU A 116 -26.06 25.67 -4.46
N GLN A 117 -25.15 25.87 -5.41
CA GLN A 117 -23.91 25.10 -5.52
C GLN A 117 -22.94 25.41 -4.37
N ASP A 118 -22.73 26.69 -4.06
CA ASP A 118 -21.87 27.11 -2.92
C ASP A 118 -22.43 26.65 -1.56
N LEU A 119 -23.75 26.51 -1.43
CA LEU A 119 -24.40 26.01 -0.21
C LEU A 119 -24.31 24.48 -0.08
N ASN A 120 -24.34 23.76 -1.20
CA ASN A 120 -24.32 22.29 -1.20
C ASN A 120 -22.90 21.71 -1.17
N TYR A 121 -21.89 22.45 -1.64
CA TYR A 121 -20.53 21.96 -1.81
C TYR A 121 -19.52 23.02 -1.37
N SER A 122 -19.34 23.14 -0.05
CA SER A 122 -18.36 24.07 0.52
C SER A 122 -16.91 23.66 0.18
N MET A 123 -15.98 24.62 0.25
CA MET A 123 -14.54 24.33 0.13
C MET A 123 -14.07 23.30 1.17
N GLU A 124 -14.64 23.31 2.38
CA GLU A 124 -14.33 22.30 3.40
C GLU A 124 -14.79 20.90 2.97
N TYR A 125 -15.94 20.79 2.29
CA TYR A 125 -16.41 19.53 1.74
C TYR A 125 -15.49 19.06 0.60
N LEU A 126 -15.11 19.94 -0.33
CA LEU A 126 -14.21 19.61 -1.43
C LEU A 126 -12.82 19.18 -0.94
N ASN A 127 -12.26 19.87 0.06
CA ASN A 127 -10.95 19.54 0.62
C ASN A 127 -10.92 18.21 1.39
N ASN A 128 -12.07 17.67 1.77
CA ASN A 128 -12.21 16.37 2.46
C ASN A 128 -12.72 15.27 1.52
N LEU A 129 -12.79 15.52 0.22
CA LEU A 129 -13.29 14.55 -0.73
C LEU A 129 -12.21 13.49 -1.00
N GLU A 130 -12.50 12.25 -0.63
CA GLU A 130 -11.66 11.08 -0.94
C GLU A 130 -12.26 10.33 -2.13
N VAL A 131 -11.63 10.47 -3.30
CA VAL A 131 -12.08 9.81 -4.52
C VAL A 131 -11.09 8.72 -4.90
N SER A 132 -11.59 7.51 -5.13
CA SER A 132 -10.76 6.39 -5.59
C SER A 132 -10.08 6.73 -6.91
N GLY A 133 -8.75 6.62 -6.95
CA GLY A 133 -7.95 6.92 -8.13
C GLY A 133 -7.56 8.39 -8.30
N LEU A 134 -7.83 9.25 -7.31
CA LEU A 134 -7.30 10.62 -7.26
C LEU A 134 -6.53 10.86 -5.95
N PRO A 135 -5.50 11.71 -5.96
CA PRO A 135 -4.81 12.10 -4.75
C PRO A 135 -5.71 12.95 -3.85
N ASN A 136 -5.53 12.81 -2.54
CA ASN A 136 -6.20 13.64 -1.55
C ASN A 136 -5.85 15.12 -1.75
N HIS A 137 -6.68 16.02 -1.19
CA HIS A 137 -6.46 17.48 -1.27
C HIS A 137 -5.02 17.88 -0.92
N LEU A 138 -4.40 17.24 0.07
CA LEU A 138 -3.01 17.47 0.42
C LEU A 138 -2.13 16.31 -0.06
N LEU A 139 -1.33 16.58 -1.09
CA LEU A 139 -0.34 15.65 -1.62
C LEU A 139 1.06 16.01 -1.12
N GLU A 140 1.63 15.17 -0.27
CA GLU A 140 3.02 15.31 0.21
C GLU A 140 4.00 14.55 -0.68
N LEU A 141 4.97 15.26 -1.28
CA LEU A 141 5.97 14.69 -2.18
C LEU A 141 7.40 15.01 -1.73
N LYS A 142 8.33 14.10 -2.05
CA LYS A 142 9.76 14.24 -1.79
C LYS A 142 10.55 14.09 -3.09
N VAL A 143 11.72 14.73 -3.18
CA VAL A 143 12.54 14.65 -4.41
C VAL A 143 13.06 13.22 -4.58
N GLY A 144 12.82 12.62 -5.74
CA GLY A 144 13.27 11.26 -6.07
C GLY A 144 12.26 10.15 -5.77
N THR A 145 11.04 10.49 -5.34
CA THR A 145 9.96 9.50 -5.13
C THR A 145 9.17 9.26 -6.41
N LEU A 146 8.82 8.00 -6.67
CA LEU A 146 7.85 7.65 -7.71
C LEU A 146 6.43 7.83 -7.14
N THR A 147 5.58 8.55 -7.85
CA THR A 147 4.14 8.60 -7.58
C THR A 147 3.45 7.62 -8.54
N ASN A 148 2.58 6.75 -8.01
CA ASN A 148 1.70 5.91 -8.82
C ASN A 148 0.57 6.76 -9.41
N GLU A 149 0.90 7.59 -10.38
CA GLU A 149 -0.07 8.37 -11.17
C GLU A 149 0.29 8.13 -12.64
N GLY A 150 -0.26 7.04 -13.18
CA GLY A 150 -0.09 6.60 -14.57
C GLY A 150 -1.09 5.53 -14.93
#